data_AF-A0AA44CNE0-F1
#
_entry.id   AF-A0AA44CNE0-F1
#
_cell.length_a   1.000
_cell.length_b   1.000
_cell.length_c   1.000
_cell.angle_alpha   90.00
_cell.angle_beta   90.00
_cell.angle_gamma   90.00
#
_symmetry.space_group_name_H-M   'P 1'
#
loop_
_entity.id
_entity.type
_entity.pdbx_description
1 polymer ?
#
loop_
_entity_poly.entity_id
_entity_poly.type
_entity_poly.pdbx_seq_one_letter_code
_entity_poly.pdbx_strand_id
1 'polypeptide(L)'
;MSCFGLSSPARSADDVHKKTALLSSGQLISGEVPIFSDSVFFGDKTTTNSSLDKSKEDEAFNMHMIENAYYIKNKNYSYTSSPIINQKDKANITALIYAPELQERINKEYSDLKENTVMHKSDCQIKGNLILTELIVKEFTGVASSDINSCQWANENPLTSAMLFCIKDHHEQPDINAIVSDRAIRFLCTKEPNEMDEIFSLDGFITTCIDEITQYLFSPEGNKVTLPDDIAASIKRKVERMASEIRMHPEVKIAELRQFDDFIKQFS
;
A
#
# COMPACT_ATOMS: atom_id res chain seq x y z
N MET A 1 42.76 31.83 -33.15
CA MET A 1 43.86 30.86 -33.27
C MET A 1 43.23 29.50 -33.58
N SER A 2 43.02 29.21 -34.86
CA SER A 2 43.75 28.20 -35.68
C SER A 2 43.52 26.77 -35.19
N CYS A 3 42.68 25.90 -35.76
CA CYS A 3 42.42 25.42 -37.13
C CYS A 3 43.43 24.37 -37.67
N PHE A 4 42.87 23.18 -37.94
CA PHE A 4 43.18 22.12 -38.94
C PHE A 4 44.35 21.13 -38.82
N GLY A 5 44.00 19.86 -39.11
CA GLY A 5 44.89 18.76 -39.49
C GLY A 5 44.13 17.43 -39.72
N LEU A 6 43.46 17.31 -40.88
CA LEU A 6 42.70 16.15 -41.37
C LEU A 6 43.56 14.93 -41.76
N SER A 7 42.99 13.72 -41.70
CA SER A 7 43.08 12.65 -42.74
C SER A 7 42.15 11.45 -42.42
N SER A 8 41.14 11.23 -43.25
CA SER A 8 40.47 9.94 -43.57
C SER A 8 40.87 9.56 -45.02
N PRO A 9 40.63 8.36 -45.61
CA PRO A 9 39.59 7.36 -45.31
C PRO A 9 39.98 5.86 -45.51
N ALA A 10 39.08 4.92 -45.15
CA ALA A 10 38.42 3.99 -46.11
C ALA A 10 37.87 2.68 -45.47
N ARG A 11 36.52 2.57 -45.53
CA ARG A 11 35.69 1.43 -46.01
C ARG A 11 35.86 0.01 -45.44
N SER A 12 34.79 -0.43 -44.76
CA SER A 12 33.82 -1.45 -45.24
C SER A 12 32.60 -1.39 -44.30
N ALA A 13 31.43 -0.87 -44.71
CA ALA A 13 30.40 -1.51 -45.53
C ALA A 13 29.67 -2.68 -44.81
N ASP A 14 28.37 -2.46 -44.64
CA ASP A 14 27.26 -3.41 -44.49
C ASP A 14 27.08 -4.07 -43.10
N ASP A 15 25.88 -4.23 -42.52
CA ASP A 15 24.53 -4.02 -43.03
C ASP A 15 23.55 -3.83 -41.84
N VAL A 16 22.47 -3.14 -42.16
CA VAL A 16 21.26 -2.91 -41.38
C VAL A 16 20.62 -4.23 -40.97
N HIS A 17 20.35 -4.45 -39.68
CA HIS A 17 19.08 -5.07 -39.25
C HIS A 17 18.69 -4.66 -37.83
N LYS A 18 17.79 -3.67 -37.77
CA LYS A 18 16.77 -3.58 -36.73
C LYS A 18 16.07 -4.95 -36.62
N LYS A 19 16.08 -5.55 -35.44
CA LYS A 19 15.06 -6.52 -35.03
C LYS A 19 14.41 -6.05 -33.74
N THR A 20 13.42 -5.17 -33.91
CA THR A 20 12.18 -5.19 -33.13
C THR A 20 11.63 -6.60 -33.17
N ALA A 21 11.69 -7.33 -32.05
CA ALA A 21 10.87 -8.52 -31.83
C ALA A 21 9.51 -8.06 -31.28
N LEU A 22 8.70 -7.50 -32.18
CA LEU A 22 7.26 -7.44 -32.00
C LEU A 22 6.75 -8.87 -32.18
N LEU A 23 6.18 -9.40 -31.11
CA LEU A 23 5.60 -10.74 -31.02
C LEU A 23 4.49 -10.88 -32.08
N SER A 24 4.75 -11.73 -33.06
CA SER A 24 3.79 -12.17 -34.06
C SER A 24 3.29 -13.56 -33.69
N SER A 25 1.98 -13.64 -33.54
CA SER A 25 1.09 -14.79 -33.76
C SER A 25 1.38 -16.13 -33.06
N GLY A 26 0.58 -16.38 -32.01
CA GLY A 26 -0.35 -17.51 -31.97
C GLY A 26 0.24 -18.91 -31.87
N GLN A 27 0.66 -19.31 -30.66
CA GLN A 27 0.53 -20.70 -30.23
C GLN A 27 0.40 -20.77 -28.71
N LEU A 28 -0.75 -21.28 -28.25
CA LEU A 28 -1.05 -21.53 -26.85
C LEU A 28 -0.30 -22.77 -26.34
N ILE A 29 0.11 -22.70 -25.07
CA ILE A 29 0.60 -23.76 -24.16
C ILE A 29 2.11 -24.07 -24.20
N SER A 30 2.87 -23.32 -23.40
CA SER A 30 3.81 -23.87 -22.40
C SER A 30 4.06 -22.80 -21.34
N GLY A 31 3.65 -23.07 -20.11
CA GLY A 31 3.73 -22.15 -18.96
C GLY A 31 5.14 -22.03 -18.40
N GLU A 32 6.10 -21.59 -19.22
CA GLU A 32 7.42 -21.17 -18.73
C GLU A 32 7.35 -19.70 -18.35
N VAL A 33 7.26 -19.43 -17.05
CA VAL A 33 7.54 -18.09 -16.50
C VAL A 33 8.95 -17.72 -16.94
N PRO A 34 9.17 -16.56 -17.61
CA PRO A 34 10.51 -16.17 -18.04
C PRO A 34 11.43 -16.07 -16.81
N ILE A 35 12.42 -16.96 -16.71
CA ILE A 35 13.45 -16.88 -15.68
C ILE A 35 14.46 -15.81 -16.11
N PHE A 36 14.38 -14.63 -15.49
CA PHE A 36 15.40 -13.60 -15.64
C PHE A 36 16.54 -13.86 -14.66
N SER A 37 17.80 -13.59 -15.04
CA SER A 37 18.92 -13.67 -14.09
C SER A 37 18.74 -12.66 -12.95
N ASP A 38 19.26 -12.95 -11.76
CA ASP A 38 19.22 -12.07 -10.57
C ASP A 38 19.64 -10.63 -10.90
N SER A 39 20.61 -10.48 -11.80
CA SER A 39 21.16 -9.20 -12.26
C SER A 39 20.18 -8.31 -13.01
N VAL A 40 19.01 -8.80 -13.43
CA VAL A 40 18.01 -7.99 -14.14
C VAL A 40 17.24 -7.10 -13.16
N PHE A 41 16.97 -7.60 -11.95
CA PHE A 41 16.16 -6.87 -10.96
C PHE A 41 16.94 -6.48 -9.69
N PHE A 42 17.87 -7.34 -9.24
CA PHE A 42 18.49 -7.26 -7.91
C PHE A 42 20.03 -7.34 -7.97
N GLY A 43 20.62 -6.76 -9.03
CA GLY A 43 22.06 -6.75 -9.25
C GLY A 43 22.80 -5.82 -8.29
N ASP A 44 23.24 -4.66 -8.79
CA ASP A 44 23.86 -3.64 -7.96
C ASP A 44 22.82 -2.65 -7.39
N LYS A 45 23.31 -1.68 -6.62
CA LYS A 45 22.48 -0.63 -6.01
C LYS A 45 21.69 0.18 -7.04
N THR A 46 22.27 0.44 -8.21
CA THR A 46 21.62 1.21 -9.29
C THR A 46 20.49 0.42 -9.92
N THR A 47 20.76 -0.84 -10.29
CA THR A 47 19.77 -1.75 -10.87
C THR A 47 18.61 -1.99 -9.93
N THR A 48 18.90 -2.23 -8.66
CA THR A 48 17.88 -2.53 -7.65
C THR A 48 16.96 -1.34 -7.43
N ASN A 49 17.50 -0.13 -7.20
CA ASN A 49 16.66 1.06 -7.05
C ASN A 49 15.86 1.36 -8.33
N SER A 50 16.47 1.24 -9.51
CA SER A 50 15.76 1.44 -10.79
C SER A 50 14.60 0.45 -10.96
N SER A 51 14.77 -0.81 -10.54
CA SER A 51 13.72 -1.82 -10.58
C SER A 51 12.62 -1.55 -9.55
N LEU A 52 12.99 -1.13 -8.34
CA LEU A 52 12.03 -0.71 -7.31
C LEU A 52 11.21 0.51 -7.75
N ASP A 53 11.80 1.45 -8.47
CA ASP A 53 11.10 2.60 -9.03
C ASP A 53 10.19 2.20 -10.19
N LYS A 54 10.69 1.41 -11.15
CA LYS A 54 9.88 0.97 -12.29
C LYS A 54 8.66 0.14 -11.86
N SER A 55 8.82 -0.73 -10.87
CA SER A 55 7.71 -1.52 -10.32
C SER A 55 6.61 -0.69 -9.65
N LYS A 56 6.82 0.62 -9.40
CA LYS A 56 5.75 1.53 -8.93
C LYS A 56 4.68 1.75 -9.98
N GLU A 57 5.01 1.71 -11.26
CA GLU A 57 4.10 2.12 -12.33
C GLU A 57 3.74 0.96 -13.27
N ASP A 58 4.57 -0.07 -13.31
CA ASP A 58 4.42 -1.21 -14.22
C ASP A 58 4.09 -2.49 -13.43
N GLU A 59 2.81 -2.86 -13.42
CA GLU A 59 2.32 -4.04 -12.68
C GLU A 59 2.86 -5.35 -13.26
N ALA A 60 2.99 -5.44 -14.59
CA ALA A 60 3.59 -6.62 -15.20
C ALA A 60 5.05 -6.74 -14.76
N PHE A 61 5.81 -5.65 -14.74
CA PHE A 61 7.18 -5.65 -14.23
C PHE A 61 7.24 -6.01 -12.74
N ASN A 62 6.34 -5.49 -11.91
CA ASN A 62 6.23 -5.84 -10.49
C ASN A 62 6.03 -7.35 -10.29
N MET A 63 5.10 -7.95 -11.05
CA MET A 63 4.86 -9.39 -11.00
C MET A 63 6.09 -10.22 -11.33
N HIS A 64 6.76 -9.92 -12.45
CA HIS A 64 7.96 -10.66 -12.85
C HIS A 64 9.10 -10.50 -11.82
N MET A 65 9.23 -9.31 -11.23
CA MET A 65 10.22 -9.04 -10.19
C MET A 65 9.97 -9.90 -8.94
N ILE A 66 8.73 -10.00 -8.47
CA ILE A 66 8.35 -10.81 -7.30
C ILE A 66 8.47 -12.31 -7.60
N GLU A 67 7.97 -12.77 -8.74
CA GLU A 67 8.08 -14.15 -9.18
C GLU A 67 9.55 -14.58 -9.27
N ASN A 68 10.41 -13.71 -9.83
CA ASN A 68 11.84 -14.00 -9.90
C ASN A 68 12.48 -14.02 -8.51
N ALA A 69 12.20 -13.03 -7.65
CA ALA A 69 12.72 -13.03 -6.28
C ALA A 69 12.38 -14.32 -5.53
N TYR A 70 11.13 -14.76 -5.64
CA TYR A 70 10.66 -15.99 -5.03
C TYR A 70 11.37 -17.22 -5.59
N TYR A 71 11.53 -17.31 -6.91
CA TYR A 71 12.28 -18.39 -7.56
C TYR A 71 13.75 -18.42 -7.16
N ILE A 72 14.43 -17.27 -7.10
CA ILE A 72 15.83 -17.16 -6.71
C ILE A 72 16.05 -17.76 -5.32
N LYS A 73 15.18 -17.39 -4.36
CA LYS A 73 15.23 -17.85 -2.97
C LYS A 73 14.82 -19.32 -2.81
N ASN A 74 13.74 -19.75 -3.47
CA ASN A 74 13.08 -21.04 -3.18
C ASN A 74 13.24 -22.11 -4.27
N LYS A 75 13.80 -21.76 -5.43
CA LYS A 75 13.98 -22.62 -6.62
C LYS A 75 12.69 -23.24 -7.17
N ASN A 76 11.55 -22.58 -6.95
CA ASN A 76 10.24 -22.95 -7.49
C ASN A 76 9.32 -21.72 -7.56
N TYR A 77 8.14 -21.87 -8.19
CA TYR A 77 7.11 -20.84 -8.31
C TYR A 77 5.82 -21.16 -7.53
N SER A 78 5.81 -22.22 -6.71
CA SER A 78 4.58 -22.80 -6.17
C SER A 78 3.72 -21.79 -5.42
N TYR A 79 4.34 -20.95 -4.58
CA TYR A 79 3.62 -19.92 -3.82
C TYR A 79 3.16 -18.76 -4.71
N THR A 80 3.99 -18.30 -5.65
CA THR A 80 3.63 -17.18 -6.54
C THR A 80 2.54 -17.55 -7.55
N SER A 81 2.36 -18.85 -7.81
CA SER A 81 1.27 -19.37 -8.64
C SER A 81 -0.07 -19.48 -7.88
N SER A 82 -0.04 -19.64 -6.56
CA SER A 82 -1.23 -19.68 -5.70
C SER A 82 -0.87 -19.17 -4.30
N PRO A 83 -0.82 -17.84 -4.12
CA PRO A 83 -0.55 -17.25 -2.81
C PRO A 83 -1.65 -17.61 -1.82
N ILE A 84 -1.32 -17.62 -0.53
CA ILE A 84 -2.31 -17.84 0.54
C ILE A 84 -2.36 -16.58 1.38
N ILE A 85 -3.55 -16.03 1.58
CA ILE A 85 -3.80 -14.87 2.45
C ILE A 85 -4.61 -15.35 3.65
N ASN A 86 -3.97 -15.46 4.82
CA ASN A 86 -4.66 -15.83 6.05
C ASN A 86 -5.19 -14.58 6.80
N GLN A 87 -5.90 -14.78 7.91
CA GLN A 87 -6.46 -13.67 8.70
C GLN A 87 -5.39 -12.68 9.24
N LYS A 88 -4.20 -13.17 9.60
CA LYS A 88 -3.08 -12.30 10.01
C LYS A 88 -2.53 -11.51 8.84
N ASP A 89 -2.47 -12.10 7.65
CA ASP A 89 -2.09 -11.37 6.43
C ASP A 89 -3.10 -10.27 6.15
N LYS A 90 -4.40 -10.57 6.18
CA LYS A 90 -5.45 -9.56 5.98
C LYS A 90 -5.31 -8.40 6.95
N ALA A 91 -5.15 -8.67 8.25
CA ALA A 91 -4.97 -7.64 9.26
C ALA A 91 -3.70 -6.78 9.04
N ASN A 92 -2.57 -7.40 8.66
CA ASN A 92 -1.34 -6.66 8.36
C ASN A 92 -1.46 -5.82 7.08
N ILE A 93 -2.09 -6.36 6.04
CA ILE A 93 -2.35 -5.65 4.78
C ILE A 93 -3.27 -4.44 5.05
N THR A 94 -4.36 -4.62 5.79
CA THR A 94 -5.23 -3.53 6.25
C THR A 94 -4.42 -2.46 6.98
N ALA A 95 -3.59 -2.84 7.96
CA ALA A 95 -2.77 -1.88 8.70
C ALA A 95 -1.78 -1.13 7.80
N LEU A 96 -1.14 -1.82 6.86
CA LEU A 96 -0.20 -1.24 5.89
C LEU A 96 -0.87 -0.23 4.95
N ILE A 97 -2.14 -0.45 4.58
CA ILE A 97 -2.90 0.44 3.71
C ILE A 97 -3.34 1.70 4.48
N TYR A 98 -3.95 1.55 5.66
CA TYR A 98 -4.64 2.67 6.33
C TYR A 98 -3.83 3.39 7.41
N ALA A 99 -2.78 2.79 7.97
CA ALA A 99 -1.93 3.50 8.92
C ALA A 99 -1.29 4.77 8.29
N PRO A 100 -0.74 4.74 7.06
CA PRO A 100 -0.24 5.94 6.41
C PRO A 100 -1.30 7.05 6.28
N GLU A 101 -2.54 6.69 5.93
CA GLU A 101 -3.65 7.63 5.81
C GLU A 101 -3.97 8.30 7.16
N LEU A 102 -4.04 7.52 8.24
CA LEU A 102 -4.22 8.06 9.59
C LEU A 102 -3.07 9.02 9.95
N GLN A 103 -1.83 8.65 9.65
CA GLN A 103 -0.67 9.49 9.93
C GLN A 103 -0.73 10.82 9.17
N GLU A 104 -1.15 10.80 7.91
CA GLU A 104 -1.34 12.01 7.10
C GLU A 104 -2.38 12.95 7.74
N ARG A 105 -3.54 12.42 8.15
CA ARG A 105 -4.59 13.22 8.79
C ARG A 105 -4.16 13.80 10.12
N ILE A 106 -3.50 13.01 10.98
CA ILE A 106 -2.93 13.50 12.24
C ILE A 106 -1.89 14.59 11.97
N ASN A 107 -1.01 14.40 10.99
CA ASN A 107 0.02 15.37 10.64
C ASN A 107 -0.58 16.70 10.18
N LYS A 108 -1.64 16.65 9.37
CA LYS A 108 -2.36 17.82 8.88
C LYS A 108 -3.01 18.57 10.03
N GLU A 109 -3.85 17.89 10.82
CA GLU A 109 -4.57 18.49 11.95
C GLU A 109 -3.60 19.11 12.97
N TYR A 110 -2.49 18.41 13.28
CA TYR A 110 -1.47 18.93 14.18
C TYR A 110 -0.78 20.19 13.64
N SER A 111 -0.55 20.26 12.32
CA SER A 111 0.10 21.42 11.68
C SER A 111 -0.78 22.66 11.70
N ASP A 112 -2.10 22.48 11.66
CA ASP A 112 -3.09 23.56 11.71
C ASP A 112 -3.28 24.11 13.14
N LEU A 113 -2.97 23.31 14.18
CA LEU A 113 -3.21 23.62 15.59
C LEU A 113 -2.01 24.24 16.35
N LYS A 114 -0.94 24.64 15.65
CA LYS A 114 0.46 24.98 16.07
C LYS A 114 0.76 25.56 17.47
N GLU A 115 -0.19 26.02 18.27
CA GLU A 115 0.06 26.63 19.60
C GLU A 115 -0.83 26.14 20.77
N ASN A 116 -1.85 25.28 20.55
CA ASN A 116 -2.84 24.93 21.59
C ASN A 116 -2.98 23.43 21.90
N THR A 117 -2.06 22.59 21.42
CA THR A 117 -2.14 21.13 21.58
C THR A 117 -1.50 20.65 22.88
N VAL A 118 -2.27 19.90 23.68
CA VAL A 118 -1.87 19.36 24.99
C VAL A 118 -0.97 18.11 24.84
N MET A 119 -1.08 17.39 23.72
CA MET A 119 -0.34 16.15 23.44
C MET A 119 0.71 16.39 22.34
N HIS A 120 1.92 15.85 22.50
CA HIS A 120 2.97 15.96 21.49
C HIS A 120 2.63 15.15 20.24
N LYS A 121 3.10 15.59 19.07
CA LYS A 121 2.81 14.95 17.78
C LYS A 121 3.06 13.44 17.79
N SER A 122 4.21 13.00 18.28
CA SER A 122 4.56 11.57 18.36
C SER A 122 3.55 10.77 19.19
N ASP A 123 3.02 11.36 20.25
CA ASP A 123 2.08 10.71 21.15
C ASP A 123 0.71 10.58 20.48
N CYS A 124 0.28 11.60 19.71
CA CYS A 124 -0.90 11.49 18.85
C CYS A 124 -0.75 10.34 17.84
N GLN A 125 0.40 10.25 17.20
CA GLN A 125 0.68 9.21 16.19
C GLN A 125 0.67 7.80 16.81
N ILE A 126 1.34 7.61 17.95
CA ILE A 126 1.37 6.34 18.69
C ILE A 126 -0.04 5.96 19.15
N LYS A 127 -0.75 6.89 19.81
CA LYS A 127 -2.09 6.63 20.33
C LYS A 127 -3.09 6.32 19.22
N GLY A 128 -3.02 7.07 18.11
CA GLY A 128 -3.84 6.81 16.92
C GLY A 128 -3.60 5.41 16.34
N ASN A 129 -2.34 5.02 16.16
CA ASN A 129 -1.99 3.69 15.65
C ASN A 129 -2.48 2.58 16.58
N LEU A 130 -2.35 2.74 17.90
CA LEU A 130 -2.87 1.75 18.86
C LEU A 130 -4.40 1.57 18.71
N ILE A 131 -5.15 2.67 18.58
CA ILE A 131 -6.61 2.60 18.39
C ILE A 131 -6.96 1.93 17.05
N LEU A 132 -6.24 2.27 15.97
CA LEU A 132 -6.42 1.66 14.65
C LEU A 132 -6.13 0.15 14.69
N THR A 133 -5.05 -0.27 15.34
CA THR A 133 -4.71 -1.69 15.53
C THR A 133 -5.85 -2.44 16.22
N GLU A 134 -6.40 -1.90 17.31
CA GLU A 134 -7.52 -2.52 18.02
C GLU A 134 -8.81 -2.58 17.18
N LEU A 135 -9.05 -1.59 16.32
CA LEU A 135 -10.16 -1.65 15.36
C LEU A 135 -9.97 -2.77 14.35
N ILE A 136 -8.78 -2.88 13.76
CA ILE A 136 -8.46 -3.92 12.76
C ILE A 136 -8.61 -5.32 13.37
N VAL A 137 -8.10 -5.53 14.59
CA VAL A 137 -8.23 -6.80 15.33
C VAL A 137 -9.69 -7.24 15.47
N LYS A 138 -10.63 -6.29 15.65
CA LYS A 138 -12.06 -6.59 15.78
C LYS A 138 -12.72 -6.99 14.46
N GLU A 139 -12.10 -6.75 13.31
CA GLU A 139 -12.61 -7.17 12.00
C GLU A 139 -12.13 -8.57 11.58
N PHE A 140 -10.99 -9.02 12.10
CA PHE A 140 -10.38 -10.28 11.69
C PHE A 140 -10.39 -11.34 12.81
N THR A 141 -11.08 -12.45 12.57
CA THR A 141 -11.28 -13.48 13.58
C THR A 141 -9.96 -14.17 13.92
N GLY A 142 -9.66 -14.28 15.23
CA GLY A 142 -8.48 -14.99 15.72
C GLY A 142 -7.16 -14.23 15.57
N VAL A 143 -7.21 -12.94 15.22
CA VAL A 143 -6.06 -12.04 15.19
C VAL A 143 -5.91 -11.37 16.56
N ALA A 144 -4.69 -11.28 17.08
CA ALA A 144 -4.36 -10.48 18.25
C ALA A 144 -3.62 -9.20 17.84
N SER A 145 -3.63 -8.16 18.68
CA SER A 145 -2.91 -6.91 18.38
C SER A 145 -1.41 -7.12 18.13
N SER A 146 -0.82 -8.13 18.78
CA SER A 146 0.59 -8.52 18.57
C SER A 146 0.86 -9.17 17.20
N ASP A 147 -0.17 -9.66 16.51
CA ASP A 147 -0.03 -10.21 15.16
C ASP A 147 0.08 -9.11 14.09
N ILE A 148 -0.34 -7.87 14.40
CA ILE A 148 -0.26 -6.72 13.50
C ILE A 148 1.10 -6.04 13.71
N ASN A 149 2.06 -6.39 12.87
CA ASN A 149 3.42 -5.86 12.91
C ASN A 149 4.00 -5.87 11.50
N SER A 150 3.95 -4.72 10.82
CA SER A 150 4.39 -4.58 9.43
C SER A 150 5.83 -5.02 9.19
N CYS A 151 6.74 -4.71 10.14
CA CYS A 151 8.15 -5.11 10.04
C CYS A 151 8.29 -6.63 10.12
N GLN A 152 7.61 -7.26 11.07
CA GLN A 152 7.63 -8.72 11.20
C GLN A 152 6.97 -9.40 10.00
N TRP A 153 5.82 -8.91 9.56
CA TRP A 153 5.12 -9.40 8.38
C TRP A 153 6.00 -9.32 7.13
N ALA A 154 6.70 -8.20 6.90
CA ALA A 154 7.61 -8.08 5.76
C ALA A 154 8.75 -9.12 5.79
N ASN A 155 9.16 -9.59 6.97
CA ASN A 155 10.21 -10.60 7.10
C ASN A 155 9.68 -12.04 6.99
N GLU A 156 8.42 -12.27 7.39
CA GLU A 156 7.81 -13.60 7.42
C GLU A 156 7.03 -13.93 6.14
N ASN A 157 6.41 -12.94 5.50
CA ASN A 157 5.64 -13.16 4.29
C ASN A 157 6.56 -13.70 3.17
N PRO A 158 6.15 -14.79 2.46
CA PRO A 158 7.03 -15.44 1.49
C PRO A 158 7.46 -14.55 0.31
N LEU A 159 6.64 -13.58 -0.09
CA LEU A 159 6.93 -12.68 -1.22
C LEU A 159 7.93 -11.60 -0.79
N THR A 160 7.60 -10.88 0.28
CA THR A 160 8.44 -9.78 0.80
C THR A 160 9.79 -10.30 1.28
N SER A 161 9.82 -11.43 1.98
CA SER A 161 11.06 -12.04 2.46
C SER A 161 11.95 -12.54 1.33
N ALA A 162 11.38 -12.88 0.17
CA ALA A 162 12.13 -13.23 -1.03
C ALA A 162 12.71 -11.98 -1.70
N MET A 163 11.94 -10.91 -1.80
CA MET A 163 12.46 -9.63 -2.28
C MET A 163 13.60 -9.12 -1.40
N LEU A 164 13.44 -9.13 -0.08
CA LEU A 164 14.49 -8.70 0.87
C LEU A 164 15.75 -9.56 0.75
N PHE A 165 15.61 -10.88 0.52
CA PHE A 165 16.74 -11.77 0.29
C PHE A 165 17.57 -11.38 -0.94
N CYS A 166 16.91 -10.95 -2.02
CA CYS A 166 17.57 -10.52 -3.24
C CYS A 166 18.14 -9.10 -3.13
N ILE A 167 17.40 -8.17 -2.53
CA ILE A 167 17.75 -6.75 -2.40
C ILE A 167 18.94 -6.54 -1.45
N LYS A 168 18.96 -7.22 -0.30
CA LYS A 168 19.98 -7.06 0.76
C LYS A 168 20.22 -5.59 1.11
N ASP A 169 21.46 -5.12 1.06
CA ASP A 169 21.90 -3.74 1.27
C ASP A 169 22.06 -2.94 -0.03
N HIS A 170 21.72 -3.53 -1.18
CA HIS A 170 21.84 -2.89 -2.50
C HIS A 170 20.68 -1.92 -2.79
N HIS A 171 20.28 -1.08 -1.84
CA HIS A 171 19.20 -0.10 -2.04
C HIS A 171 19.47 1.24 -1.35
N GLU A 172 18.66 2.25 -1.68
CA GLU A 172 18.68 3.57 -1.03
C GLU A 172 17.36 3.90 -0.31
N GLN A 173 16.41 2.96 -0.34
CA GLN A 173 15.10 3.17 0.27
C GLN A 173 15.23 3.32 1.79
N PRO A 174 14.66 4.39 2.40
CA PRO A 174 14.74 4.62 3.84
C PRO A 174 13.93 3.60 4.64
N ASP A 175 12.85 3.07 4.05
CA ASP A 175 12.05 1.98 4.62
C ASP A 175 11.82 0.92 3.54
N ILE A 176 12.79 0.01 3.40
CA ILE A 176 12.69 -1.06 2.40
C ILE A 176 11.55 -2.04 2.70
N ASN A 177 11.19 -2.24 3.98
CA ASN A 177 10.11 -3.13 4.39
C ASN A 177 8.77 -2.61 3.88
N ALA A 178 8.51 -1.30 4.00
CA ALA A 178 7.31 -0.68 3.45
C ALA A 178 7.27 -0.82 1.92
N ILE A 179 8.41 -0.62 1.23
CA ILE A 179 8.49 -0.74 -0.23
C ILE A 179 8.18 -2.16 -0.70
N VAL A 180 8.82 -3.19 -0.13
CA VAL A 180 8.55 -4.58 -0.55
C VAL A 180 7.14 -5.02 -0.18
N SER A 181 6.60 -4.52 0.94
CA SER A 181 5.24 -4.79 1.38
C SER A 181 4.22 -4.24 0.40
N ASP A 182 4.38 -2.99 -0.05
CA ASP A 182 3.53 -2.39 -1.08
C ASP A 182 3.55 -3.22 -2.38
N ARG A 183 4.75 -3.61 -2.84
CA ARG A 183 4.89 -4.45 -4.05
C ARG A 183 4.20 -5.80 -3.91
N ALA A 184 4.34 -6.44 -2.75
CA ALA A 184 3.67 -7.69 -2.44
C ALA A 184 2.14 -7.54 -2.38
N ILE A 185 1.62 -6.46 -1.78
CA ILE A 185 0.18 -6.17 -1.75
C ILE A 185 -0.38 -6.02 -3.16
N ARG A 186 0.29 -5.26 -4.03
CA ARG A 186 -0.12 -5.11 -5.44
C ARG A 186 -0.10 -6.42 -6.23
N PHE A 187 0.89 -7.26 -5.97
CA PHE A 187 0.94 -8.60 -6.53
C PHE A 187 -0.25 -9.44 -6.08
N LEU A 188 -0.60 -9.40 -4.79
CA LEU A 188 -1.75 -10.09 -4.24
C LEU A 188 -3.08 -9.56 -4.80
N CYS A 189 -3.23 -8.26 -5.05
CA CYS A 189 -4.38 -7.71 -5.76
C CYS A 189 -4.59 -8.36 -7.14
N THR A 190 -3.50 -8.76 -7.80
CA THR A 190 -3.56 -9.40 -9.11
C THR A 190 -3.81 -10.91 -9.03
N LYS A 191 -3.24 -11.59 -8.03
CA LYS A 191 -3.30 -13.06 -7.91
C LYS A 191 -4.49 -13.57 -7.11
N GLU A 192 -4.89 -12.86 -6.06
CA GLU A 192 -5.93 -13.26 -5.10
C GLU A 192 -6.99 -12.15 -4.95
N PRO A 193 -7.68 -11.75 -6.04
CA PRO A 193 -8.59 -10.60 -6.02
C PRO A 193 -9.74 -10.77 -5.04
N ASN A 194 -10.30 -11.97 -4.89
CA ASN A 194 -11.42 -12.22 -3.97
C ASN A 194 -11.03 -11.98 -2.50
N GLU A 195 -9.84 -12.44 -2.11
CA GLU A 195 -9.33 -12.26 -0.74
C GLU A 195 -9.01 -10.78 -0.47
N MET A 196 -8.54 -10.06 -1.48
CA MET A 196 -8.28 -8.62 -1.42
C MET A 196 -9.57 -7.79 -1.40
N ASP A 197 -10.60 -8.21 -2.13
CA ASP A 197 -11.93 -7.56 -2.13
C ASP A 197 -12.57 -7.61 -0.74
N GLU A 198 -12.35 -8.67 0.04
CA GLU A 198 -12.79 -8.71 1.44
C GLU A 198 -12.12 -7.62 2.28
N ILE A 199 -10.82 -7.34 2.06
CA ILE A 199 -10.12 -6.24 2.72
C ILE A 199 -10.69 -4.90 2.29
N PHE A 200 -10.81 -4.66 0.98
CA PHE A 200 -11.32 -3.40 0.43
C PHE A 200 -12.80 -3.16 0.74
N SER A 201 -13.58 -4.20 1.04
CA SER A 201 -14.95 -4.04 1.52
C SER A 201 -15.04 -3.25 2.82
N LEU A 202 -13.92 -3.17 3.57
CA LEU A 202 -13.80 -2.39 4.80
C LEU A 202 -13.41 -0.92 4.56
N ASP A 203 -13.04 -0.51 3.33
CA ASP A 203 -12.54 0.83 2.99
C ASP A 203 -13.38 1.94 3.66
N GLY A 204 -14.67 2.01 3.32
CA GLY A 204 -15.55 3.06 3.82
C GLY A 204 -15.69 3.06 5.34
N PHE A 205 -15.67 1.87 5.96
CA PHE A 205 -15.75 1.73 7.41
C PHE A 205 -14.46 2.22 8.09
N ILE A 206 -13.29 1.76 7.63
CA ILE A 206 -11.99 2.11 8.23
C ILE A 206 -11.67 3.59 8.01
N THR A 207 -11.93 4.13 6.82
CA THR A 207 -11.77 5.56 6.53
C THR A 207 -12.62 6.42 7.48
N THR A 208 -13.87 6.03 7.74
CA THR A 208 -14.72 6.74 8.71
C THR A 208 -14.20 6.58 10.14
N CYS A 209 -13.70 5.40 10.50
CA CYS A 209 -13.04 5.22 11.79
C CYS A 209 -11.80 6.10 11.94
N ILE A 210 -11.02 6.30 10.87
CA ILE A 210 -9.85 7.19 10.87
C ILE A 210 -10.24 8.64 11.14
N ASP A 211 -11.35 9.12 10.55
CA ASP A 211 -11.90 10.44 10.86
C ASP A 211 -12.21 10.57 12.35
N GLU A 212 -12.88 9.56 12.91
CA GLU A 212 -13.27 9.51 14.32
C GLU A 212 -12.07 9.40 15.27
N ILE A 213 -11.04 8.63 14.92
CA ILE A 213 -9.77 8.57 15.66
C ILE A 213 -9.13 9.96 15.68
N THR A 214 -9.03 10.59 14.51
CA THR A 214 -8.41 11.92 14.39
C THR A 214 -9.16 12.92 15.26
N GLN A 215 -10.49 13.03 15.13
CA GLN A 215 -11.30 13.92 15.97
C GLN A 215 -11.14 13.63 17.46
N TYR A 216 -11.13 12.35 17.84
CA TYR A 216 -10.92 11.95 19.23
C TYR A 216 -9.57 12.43 19.77
N LEU A 217 -8.48 12.23 19.03
CA LEU A 217 -7.13 12.59 19.48
C LEU A 217 -6.96 14.09 19.77
N PHE A 218 -7.67 14.94 19.04
CA PHE A 218 -7.63 16.39 19.19
C PHE A 218 -8.78 16.96 20.03
N SER A 219 -9.66 16.12 20.56
CA SER A 219 -10.71 16.50 21.50
C SER A 219 -10.18 16.60 22.95
N PRO A 220 -10.85 17.34 23.85
CA PRO A 220 -10.53 17.31 25.29
C PRO A 220 -10.54 15.90 25.89
N GLU A 221 -11.44 15.03 25.42
CA GLU A 221 -11.54 13.61 25.80
C GLU A 221 -10.33 12.79 25.35
N GLY A 222 -9.68 13.19 24.24
CA GLY A 222 -8.44 12.61 23.73
C GLY A 222 -7.28 12.65 24.72
N ASN A 223 -7.31 13.59 25.66
CA ASN A 223 -6.28 13.75 26.70
C ASN A 223 -6.50 12.82 27.91
N LYS A 224 -7.64 12.12 27.99
CA LYS A 224 -7.91 11.19 29.09
C LYS A 224 -7.12 9.90 28.89
N VAL A 225 -6.67 9.32 30.00
CA VAL A 225 -6.08 7.97 30.03
C VAL A 225 -7.22 6.97 29.92
N THR A 226 -7.48 6.54 28.69
CA THR A 226 -8.46 5.48 28.35
C THR A 226 -7.74 4.41 27.56
N LEU A 227 -8.09 3.14 27.77
CA LEU A 227 -7.48 2.03 27.06
C LEU A 227 -7.81 2.10 25.56
N PRO A 228 -6.86 1.81 24.65
CA PRO A 228 -7.10 1.82 23.21
C PRO A 228 -8.28 0.94 22.78
N ASP A 229 -8.46 -0.23 23.40
CA ASP A 229 -9.56 -1.16 23.11
C ASP A 229 -10.94 -0.54 23.40
N ASP A 230 -11.09 0.13 24.54
CA ASP A 230 -12.34 0.82 24.90
C ASP A 230 -12.67 1.94 23.91
N ILE A 231 -11.66 2.69 23.49
CA ILE A 231 -11.81 3.77 22.49
C ILE A 231 -12.20 3.17 21.14
N ALA A 232 -11.51 2.13 20.69
CA ALA A 232 -11.81 1.41 19.44
C ALA A 232 -13.25 0.89 19.44
N ALA A 233 -13.68 0.25 20.53
CA ALA A 233 -15.06 -0.23 20.68
C ALA A 233 -16.09 0.91 20.70
N SER A 234 -15.75 2.08 21.24
CA SER A 234 -16.60 3.26 21.19
C SER A 234 -16.71 3.85 19.79
N ILE A 235 -15.59 4.01 19.08
CA ILE A 235 -15.54 4.52 17.71
C ILE A 235 -16.29 3.59 16.76
N LYS A 236 -16.02 2.28 16.82
CA LYS A 236 -16.73 1.28 16.00
C LYS A 236 -18.25 1.41 16.15
N ARG A 237 -18.77 1.43 17.39
CA ARG A 237 -20.21 1.60 17.65
C ARG A 237 -20.76 2.92 17.12
N LYS A 238 -19.97 4.01 17.13
CA LYS A 238 -20.38 5.30 16.57
C LYS A 238 -20.49 5.20 15.04
N VAL A 239 -19.49 4.66 14.37
CA VAL A 239 -19.46 4.50 12.91
C VAL A 239 -20.57 3.57 12.42
N GLU A 240 -20.78 2.43 13.09
CA GLU A 240 -21.89 1.51 12.78
C GLU A 240 -23.26 2.18 12.90
N ARG A 241 -23.45 3.01 13.94
CA ARG A 241 -24.68 3.79 14.10
C ARG A 241 -24.88 4.78 12.97
N MET A 242 -23.85 5.55 12.61
CA MET A 242 -23.90 6.49 11.48
C MET A 242 -24.27 5.77 10.17
N ALA A 243 -23.68 4.60 9.92
CA ALA A 243 -24.01 3.79 8.74
C ALA A 243 -25.47 3.32 8.75
N SER A 244 -26.01 2.95 9.92
CA SER A 244 -27.41 2.54 10.06
C SER A 244 -28.40 3.70 9.84
N GLU A 245 -28.11 4.89 10.35
CA GLU A 245 -28.95 6.09 10.20
C GLU A 245 -29.01 6.54 8.73
N ILE A 246 -27.89 6.49 8.01
CA ILE A 246 -27.83 6.80 6.58
C ILE A 246 -28.70 5.83 5.76
N ARG A 247 -28.72 4.55 6.12
CA ARG A 247 -29.54 3.52 5.43
C ARG A 247 -31.04 3.69 5.71
N MET A 248 -31.42 4.17 6.90
CA MET A 248 -32.82 4.32 7.31
C MET A 248 -33.47 5.61 6.81
N HIS A 249 -32.70 6.68 6.54
CA HIS A 249 -33.24 7.99 6.15
C HIS A 249 -32.56 8.62 4.92
N PRO A 250 -32.49 7.93 3.76
CA PRO A 250 -31.91 8.52 2.54
C PRO A 250 -32.68 9.77 2.06
N GLU A 251 -34.00 9.82 2.33
CA GLU A 251 -34.90 10.88 1.88
C GLU A 251 -34.74 12.20 2.66
N VAL A 252 -34.27 12.15 3.91
CA VAL A 252 -34.08 13.35 4.75
C VAL A 252 -32.93 14.21 4.23
N LYS A 253 -31.82 13.59 3.80
CA LYS A 253 -30.71 14.33 3.16
C LYS A 253 -31.09 14.95 1.83
N ILE A 254 -31.94 14.28 1.04
CA ILE A 254 -32.45 14.81 -0.23
C ILE A 254 -33.41 15.99 0.03
N ALA A 255 -34.24 15.91 1.08
CA ALA A 255 -35.14 16.99 1.48
C ALA A 255 -34.38 18.20 2.06
N GLU A 256 -33.34 17.98 2.87
CA GLU A 256 -32.46 19.03 3.39
C GLU A 256 -31.69 19.74 2.28
N LEU A 257 -31.15 18.99 1.29
CA LEU A 257 -30.51 19.57 0.11
C LEU A 257 -31.50 20.40 -0.74
N ARG A 258 -32.74 19.92 -0.92
CA ARG A 258 -33.79 20.68 -1.61
C ARG A 258 -34.19 21.95 -0.85
N GLN A 259 -34.31 21.87 0.48
CA GLN A 259 -34.58 23.04 1.31
C GLN A 259 -33.43 24.05 1.28
N PHE A 260 -32.19 23.58 1.22
CA PHE A 260 -31.02 24.44 1.11
C PHE A 260 -30.92 25.11 -0.27
N ASP A 261 -31.19 24.37 -1.36
CA ASP A 261 -31.29 24.93 -2.70
C ASP A 261 -32.42 25.96 -2.82
N ASP A 262 -33.59 25.67 -2.22
CA ASP A 262 -34.73 26.59 -2.22
C ASP A 262 -34.52 27.79 -1.30
N PHE A 263 -33.67 27.66 -0.27
CA PHE A 263 -33.19 28.78 0.53
C PHE A 263 -32.22 29.66 -0.26
N ILE A 264 -31.23 29.10 -0.97
CA ILE A 264 -30.30 29.85 -1.81
C ILE A 264 -31.02 30.60 -2.94
N LYS A 265 -32.03 29.98 -3.56
CA LYS A 265 -32.87 30.62 -4.59
C LYS A 265 -33.64 31.84 -4.08
N GLN A 266 -33.87 31.98 -2.77
CA GLN A 266 -34.52 33.18 -2.21
C GLN A 266 -33.57 34.39 -2.13
N PHE A 267 -32.26 34.17 -2.30
CA PHE A 267 -31.23 35.21 -2.33
C PHE A 267 -30.61 35.42 -3.72
N SER A 268 -31.17 34.78 -4.76
CA SER A 268 -30.82 34.91 -6.18
C SER A 268 -31.85 35.79 -6.89
#